data_AF-A0A1T5BLA8-F1
#
_entry.id   AF-A0A1T5BLA8-F1
#
_cell.length_a   1.000
_cell.length_b   1.000
_cell.length_c   1.000
_cell.angle_alpha   90.00
_cell.angle_beta   90.00
_cell.angle_gamma   90.00
#
_symmetry.space_group_name_H-M   'P 1'
#
loop_
_entity.id
_entity.type
_entity.pdbx_description
1 polymer ?
#
loop_
_entity_poly.entity_id
_entity_poly.type
_entity_poly.pdbx_seq_one_letter_code
_entity_poly.pdbx_strand_id
1 'polypeptide(L)'
;MGDIVARAIVVGVVAVLLFDLWGWALERFFGVRAPNWAILGRWLTPFVERPVPAQPGPPTFGTGERLLGTTAHYITGIVFAGALLLIMGRDWAERPTPLPALTMGLSTVVFAWFVIMPALGHGIAAAKTPFPGRIRIMTLMAHFVFGCGFFLGAIVAAWLVPLA
;
A
#
# COMPACT_ATOMS: atom_id res chain seq x y z
N MET A 1 -15.96 -12.59 14.39
CA MET A 1 -14.51 -12.41 14.12
C MET A 1 -14.12 -12.86 12.71
N GLY A 2 -14.57 -14.03 12.23
CA GLY A 2 -14.25 -14.49 10.86
C GLY A 2 -14.81 -13.57 9.76
N ASP A 3 -15.96 -12.96 10.00
CA ASP A 3 -16.58 -11.91 9.21
C ASP A 3 -15.71 -10.65 9.11
N ILE A 4 -15.14 -10.19 10.23
CA ILE A 4 -14.22 -9.03 10.26
C ILE A 4 -12.92 -9.32 9.48
N VAL A 5 -12.36 -10.53 9.62
CA VAL A 5 -11.16 -10.93 8.86
C VAL A 5 -11.45 -10.96 7.36
N ALA A 6 -12.57 -11.56 6.94
CA ALA A 6 -12.98 -11.58 5.54
C ALA A 6 -13.18 -10.17 4.97
N ARG A 7 -13.81 -9.28 5.74
CA ARG A 7 -13.95 -7.86 5.36
C ARG A 7 -12.59 -7.16 5.25
N ALA A 8 -11.68 -7.37 6.20
CA ALA A 8 -10.33 -6.78 6.14
C ALA A 8 -9.58 -7.20 4.87
N ILE A 9 -9.72 -8.47 4.46
CA ILE A 9 -9.14 -8.98 3.21
C ILE A 9 -9.73 -8.24 2.01
N VAL A 10 -11.06 -8.19 1.88
CA VAL A 10 -11.74 -7.51 0.76
C VAL A 10 -11.35 -6.02 0.70
N VAL A 11 -11.46 -5.33 1.84
CA VAL A 11 -11.15 -3.91 1.97
C VAL A 11 -9.69 -3.63 1.60
N GLY A 12 -8.76 -4.42 2.14
CA GLY A 12 -7.33 -4.27 1.87
C GLY A 12 -6.97 -4.54 0.40
N VAL A 13 -7.50 -5.60 -0.18
CA VAL A 13 -7.27 -5.96 -1.60
C VAL A 13 -7.80 -4.86 -2.53
N VAL A 14 -9.03 -4.39 -2.32
CA VAL A 14 -9.61 -3.30 -3.13
C VAL A 14 -8.78 -2.02 -2.99
N ALA A 15 -8.34 -1.69 -1.78
CA ALA A 15 -7.53 -0.51 -1.55
C ALA A 15 -6.19 -0.57 -2.28
N VAL A 16 -5.50 -1.71 -2.20
CA VAL A 16 -4.21 -1.93 -2.86
C VAL A 16 -4.37 -1.92 -4.38
N LEU A 17 -5.41 -2.56 -4.92
CA LEU A 17 -5.70 -2.52 -6.36
C LEU A 17 -5.92 -1.08 -6.86
N LEU A 18 -6.67 -0.26 -6.11
CA LEU A 18 -6.91 1.12 -6.51
C LEU A 18 -5.62 1.97 -6.46
N PHE A 19 -4.74 1.71 -5.49
CA PHE A 19 -3.41 2.32 -5.41
C PHE A 19 -2.53 1.94 -6.60
N ASP A 20 -2.49 0.66 -6.97
CA ASP A 20 -1.70 0.16 -8.09
C ASP A 20 -2.24 0.70 -9.42
N LEU A 21 -3.57 0.75 -9.61
CA LEU A 21 -4.20 1.36 -10.77
C LEU A 21 -3.89 2.86 -10.89
N TRP A 22 -3.84 3.57 -9.77
CA TRP A 22 -3.42 4.96 -9.75
C TRP A 22 -1.96 5.12 -10.20
N GLY A 23 -1.05 4.30 -9.68
CA GLY A 23 0.35 4.27 -10.12
C GLY A 23 0.48 3.96 -11.61
N TRP A 24 -0.25 2.97 -12.10
CA TRP A 24 -0.31 2.61 -13.52
C TRP A 24 -0.83 3.77 -14.39
N ALA A 25 -1.88 4.46 -13.96
CA ALA A 25 -2.43 5.61 -14.68
C ALA A 25 -1.42 6.77 -14.74
N LEU A 26 -0.74 7.06 -13.63
CA LEU A 26 0.33 8.05 -13.59
C LEU A 26 1.49 7.71 -14.54
N GLU A 27 1.85 6.44 -14.63
CA GLU A 27 2.87 5.99 -15.58
C GLU A 27 2.41 6.11 -17.02
N ARG A 28 1.18 5.64 -17.31
CA ARG A 28 0.65 5.56 -18.67
C ARG A 28 0.35 6.92 -19.29
N PHE A 29 -0.13 7.88 -18.49
CA PHE A 29 -0.65 9.16 -18.98
C PHE A 29 0.25 10.35 -18.63
N PHE A 30 1.07 10.26 -17.58
CA PHE A 30 1.88 11.37 -17.08
C PHE A 30 3.39 11.08 -17.03
N GLY A 31 3.82 9.89 -17.46
CA GLY A 31 5.23 9.49 -17.50
C GLY A 31 5.88 9.38 -16.12
N VAL A 32 5.08 9.29 -15.05
CA VAL A 32 5.57 9.11 -13.68
C VAL A 32 5.63 7.61 -13.40
N ARG A 33 6.85 7.08 -13.30
CA ARG A 33 7.03 5.63 -13.13
C ARG A 33 6.28 5.09 -11.90
N ALA A 34 5.51 4.02 -12.08
CA ALA A 34 4.80 3.39 -10.99
C ALA A 34 5.77 2.76 -9.98
N PRO A 35 5.34 2.58 -8.72
CA PRO A 35 6.11 1.82 -7.73
C PRO A 35 6.42 0.42 -8.23
N ASN A 36 7.68 -0.01 -8.09
CA ASN A 36 8.09 -1.38 -8.38
C ASN A 36 8.24 -2.15 -7.07
N TRP A 37 7.21 -2.94 -6.72
CA TRP A 37 7.18 -3.73 -5.49
C TRP A 37 8.28 -4.79 -5.41
N ALA A 38 8.90 -5.16 -6.53
CA ALA A 38 10.07 -6.05 -6.50
C ALA A 38 11.26 -5.47 -5.71
N ILE A 39 11.34 -4.13 -5.60
CA ILE A 39 12.35 -3.48 -4.75
C ILE A 39 12.07 -3.78 -3.27
N LEU A 40 10.79 -3.74 -2.86
CA LEU A 40 10.39 -4.15 -1.52
C LEU A 40 10.70 -5.62 -1.28
N GLY A 41 10.43 -6.49 -2.26
CA GLY A 41 10.79 -7.90 -2.17
C GLY A 41 12.29 -8.13 -1.99
N ARG A 42 13.13 -7.44 -2.76
CA ARG A 42 14.59 -7.47 -2.57
C ARG A 42 15.01 -6.96 -1.19
N TRP A 43 14.39 -5.90 -0.70
CA TRP A 43 14.66 -5.37 0.64
C TRP A 43 14.25 -6.36 1.75
N LEU A 44 13.22 -7.16 1.52
CA LEU A 44 12.81 -8.24 2.41
C LEU A 44 13.65 -9.51 2.27
N THR A 45 14.36 -9.70 1.14
CA THR A 45 15.14 -10.92 0.88
C THR A 45 16.15 -11.24 1.97
N PRO A 46 16.95 -10.31 2.55
CA PRO A 46 17.87 -10.62 3.66
C PRO A 46 17.20 -11.26 4.90
N PHE A 47 15.90 -11.03 5.10
CA PHE A 47 15.12 -11.65 6.18
C PHE A 47 14.59 -13.05 5.80
N VAL A 48 14.79 -13.47 4.55
CA VAL A 48 14.31 -14.72 3.95
C VAL A 48 15.50 -15.60 3.46
N GLU A 49 16.52 -15.03 2.79
CA GLU A 49 17.75 -15.66 2.29
C GLU A 49 18.93 -14.64 2.11
N ARG A 50 20.16 -15.14 1.85
CA ARG A 50 21.41 -14.35 1.81
C ARG A 50 21.44 -13.20 0.75
N PRO A 51 22.25 -12.13 0.94
CA PRO A 51 22.30 -10.99 0.03
C PRO A 51 22.77 -11.37 -1.38
N VAL A 52 22.03 -10.92 -2.40
CA VAL A 52 22.45 -11.00 -3.80
C VAL A 52 23.52 -9.93 -4.06
N PRO A 53 24.69 -10.26 -4.64
CA PRO A 53 25.71 -9.27 -4.98
C PRO A 53 25.16 -8.19 -5.92
N ALA A 54 25.55 -6.93 -5.69
CA ALA A 54 25.22 -5.84 -6.61
C ALA A 54 25.81 -6.11 -8.00
N GLN A 55 24.97 -6.19 -9.03
CA GLN A 55 25.42 -6.29 -10.41
C GLN A 55 25.48 -4.89 -11.06
N PRO A 56 26.47 -4.63 -11.94
CA PRO A 56 26.50 -3.41 -12.73
C PRO A 56 25.35 -3.39 -13.76
N GLY A 57 24.57 -2.30 -13.78
CA GLY A 57 23.44 -2.11 -14.68
C GLY A 57 22.14 -1.77 -13.94
N PRO A 58 21.01 -1.58 -14.66
CA PRO A 58 19.71 -1.42 -14.02
C PRO A 58 19.39 -2.69 -13.19
N PRO A 59 18.83 -2.54 -11.98
CA PRO A 59 18.50 -3.71 -11.17
C PRO A 59 17.48 -4.58 -11.89
N THR A 60 17.86 -5.83 -12.18
CA THR A 60 16.93 -6.88 -12.59
C THR A 60 16.31 -7.50 -11.35
N PHE A 61 15.05 -7.91 -11.40
CA PHE A 61 14.36 -8.55 -10.26
C PHE A 61 13.89 -9.94 -10.63
N GLY A 62 14.26 -10.93 -9.82
CA GLY A 62 13.85 -12.32 -9.99
C GLY A 62 12.38 -12.53 -9.63
N THR A 63 11.85 -13.71 -9.99
CA THR A 63 10.45 -14.07 -9.69
C THR A 63 10.17 -14.07 -8.19
N GLY A 64 11.10 -14.56 -7.36
CA GLY A 64 10.95 -14.57 -5.89
C GLY A 64 10.80 -13.18 -5.29
N GLU A 65 11.63 -12.21 -5.71
CA GLU A 65 11.56 -10.82 -5.24
C GLU A 65 10.25 -10.15 -5.67
N ARG A 66 9.80 -10.40 -6.90
CA ARG A 66 8.51 -9.87 -7.39
C ARG A 66 7.34 -10.42 -6.59
N LEU A 67 7.31 -11.73 -6.35
CA LEU A 67 6.27 -12.37 -5.56
C LEU A 67 6.28 -11.86 -4.11
N LEU A 68 7.44 -11.91 -3.45
CA LEU A 68 7.57 -11.46 -2.05
C LEU A 68 7.16 -9.99 -1.90
N GLY A 69 7.59 -9.13 -2.82
CA GLY A 69 7.25 -7.71 -2.82
C GLY A 69 5.76 -7.45 -2.98
N THR A 70 5.13 -8.07 -3.98
CA THR A 70 3.68 -7.94 -4.20
C THR A 70 2.89 -8.52 -3.03
N THR A 71 3.27 -9.69 -2.51
CA THR A 71 2.61 -10.30 -1.34
C THR A 71 2.71 -9.40 -0.11
N ALA A 72 3.90 -8.86 0.19
CA ALA A 72 4.08 -7.95 1.32
C ALA A 72 3.25 -6.66 1.17
N HIS A 73 3.16 -6.12 -0.05
CA HIS A 73 2.32 -4.96 -0.36
C HIS A 73 0.83 -5.23 -0.06
N TYR A 74 0.29 -6.34 -0.56
CA TYR A 74 -1.10 -6.72 -0.31
C TYR A 74 -1.39 -7.02 1.16
N ILE A 75 -0.48 -7.74 1.84
CA ILE A 75 -0.60 -8.01 3.28
C ILE A 75 -0.63 -6.69 4.07
N THR A 76 0.24 -5.73 3.72
CA THR A 76 0.27 -4.42 4.38
C THR A 76 -1.08 -3.72 4.26
N GLY A 77 -1.70 -3.75 3.08
CA GLY A 77 -3.04 -3.17 2.89
C GLY A 77 -4.13 -3.87 3.70
N ILE A 78 -4.09 -5.20 3.80
CA ILE A 78 -5.01 -5.98 4.63
C ILE A 78 -4.82 -5.66 6.12
N VAL A 79 -3.59 -5.49 6.59
CA VAL A 79 -3.29 -5.11 7.98
C VAL A 79 -3.86 -3.74 8.31
N PHE A 80 -3.67 -2.73 7.47
CA PHE A 80 -4.25 -1.40 7.69
C PHE A 80 -5.78 -1.39 7.60
N ALA A 81 -6.37 -2.19 6.69
CA ALA A 81 -7.82 -2.40 6.65
C ALA A 81 -8.36 -3.04 7.93
N GLY A 82 -7.66 -4.05 8.45
CA GLY A 82 -7.98 -4.68 9.73
C GLY A 82 -7.90 -3.67 10.88
N ALA A 83 -6.83 -2.86 10.93
CA ALA A 83 -6.69 -1.80 11.93
C ALA A 83 -7.85 -0.79 11.86
N LEU A 84 -8.26 -0.37 10.65
CA LEU A 84 -9.40 0.53 10.45
C LEU A 84 -10.69 -0.07 11.01
N LEU A 85 -10.98 -1.33 10.68
CA LEU A 85 -12.18 -2.02 11.16
C LEU A 85 -12.16 -2.23 12.69
N LEU A 86 -10.98 -2.49 13.27
CA LEU A 86 -10.83 -2.63 14.72
C LEU A 86 -11.01 -1.30 15.46
N ILE A 87 -10.45 -0.21 14.93
CA ILE A 87 -10.57 1.13 15.52
C ILE A 87 -12.00 1.65 15.43
N MET A 88 -12.64 1.47 14.26
CA MET A 88 -13.97 2.03 14.01
C MET A 88 -15.12 1.13 14.44
N GLY A 89 -14.87 -0.16 14.62
CA GLY A 89 -15.84 -1.14 15.07
C GLY A 89 -16.88 -1.53 14.02
N ARG A 90 -17.86 -2.32 14.48
CA ARG A 90 -18.89 -2.97 13.66
C ARG A 90 -19.80 -1.95 12.96
N ASP A 91 -20.21 -0.90 13.67
CA ASP A 91 -21.14 0.11 13.14
C ASP A 91 -20.60 0.80 11.89
N TRP A 92 -19.32 1.19 11.89
CA TRP A 92 -18.69 1.77 10.71
C TRP A 92 -18.51 0.73 9.60
N ALA A 93 -18.18 -0.51 9.94
CA ALA A 93 -18.04 -1.57 8.94
C ALA A 93 -19.36 -1.79 8.18
N GLU A 94 -20.51 -1.74 8.86
CA GLU A 94 -21.83 -1.86 8.23
C GLU A 94 -22.23 -0.63 7.43
N ARG A 95 -21.88 0.56 7.93
CA ARG A 95 -22.27 1.85 7.35
C ARG A 95 -21.03 2.71 7.14
N PRO A 96 -20.16 2.34 6.18
CA PRO A 96 -18.90 3.02 6.00
C PRO A 96 -19.15 4.47 5.61
N THR A 97 -18.38 5.35 6.23
CA THR A 97 -18.29 6.76 5.86
C THR A 97 -16.88 7.06 5.33
N PRO A 98 -16.72 8.06 4.44
CA PRO A 98 -15.41 8.32 3.82
C PRO A 98 -14.33 8.76 4.81
N LEU A 99 -14.68 9.56 5.82
CA LEU A 99 -13.69 10.25 6.66
C LEU A 99 -12.74 9.28 7.40
N PRO A 100 -13.20 8.22 8.09
CA PRO A 100 -12.29 7.27 8.72
C PRO A 100 -11.37 6.53 7.73
N ALA A 101 -11.90 6.14 6.56
CA ALA A 101 -11.12 5.47 5.53
C ALA A 101 -10.04 6.36 4.91
N LEU A 102 -10.39 7.61 4.58
CA LEU A 102 -9.44 8.61 4.08
C LEU A 102 -8.37 8.96 5.12
N THR A 103 -8.78 9.10 6.39
CA THR A 103 -7.86 9.34 7.51
C THR A 103 -6.88 8.17 7.66
N MET A 104 -7.37 6.93 7.61
CA MET A 104 -6.52 5.74 7.64
C MET A 104 -5.55 5.75 6.46
N GLY A 105 -6.03 5.94 5.23
CA GLY A 105 -5.19 6.04 4.04
C GLY A 105 -4.06 7.06 4.19
N LEU A 106 -4.38 8.28 4.60
CA LEU A 106 -3.38 9.34 4.81
C LEU A 106 -2.43 9.04 5.98
N SER A 107 -2.89 8.37 7.04
CA SER A 107 -2.03 7.99 8.17
C SER A 107 -0.90 7.05 7.76
N THR A 108 -1.13 6.20 6.74
CA THR A 108 -0.10 5.28 6.22
C THR A 108 1.08 6.00 5.53
N VAL A 109 0.95 7.31 5.23
CA VAL A 109 2.05 8.14 4.75
C VAL A 109 3.20 8.19 5.76
N VAL A 110 2.90 8.07 7.07
CA VAL A 110 3.95 7.96 8.10
C VAL A 110 4.82 6.73 7.85
N PHE A 111 4.19 5.58 7.60
CA PHE A 111 4.92 4.36 7.25
C PHE A 111 5.70 4.52 5.94
N ALA A 112 5.08 5.13 4.91
CA ALA A 112 5.74 5.39 3.63
C ALA A 112 6.98 6.28 3.79
N TRP A 113 6.90 7.40 4.51
CA TRP A 113 7.99 8.37 4.62
C TRP A 113 9.10 7.97 5.58
N PHE A 114 8.78 7.27 6.67
CA PHE A 114 9.76 6.97 7.72
C PHE A 114 10.30 5.54 7.66
N VAL A 115 9.62 4.62 6.97
CA VAL A 115 10.07 3.22 6.81
C VAL A 115 10.43 2.95 5.37
N ILE A 116 9.47 3.09 4.44
CA ILE A 116 9.66 2.66 3.06
C ILE A 116 10.65 3.57 2.30
N MET A 117 10.51 4.89 2.35
CA MET A 117 11.43 5.79 1.64
C MET A 117 12.90 5.60 2.09
N PRO A 118 13.22 5.51 3.40
CA PRO A 118 14.56 5.14 3.84
C PRO A 118 15.01 3.76 3.37
N ALA A 119 14.16 2.74 3.47
CA ALA A 119 14.45 1.38 3.03
C ALA A 119 14.81 1.30 1.55
N LEU A 120 14.22 2.15 0.71
CA LEU A 120 14.50 2.28 -0.72
C LEU A 120 15.72 3.18 -1.02
N GLY A 121 16.43 3.68 0.00
CA GLY A 121 17.58 4.57 -0.16
C GLY A 121 17.20 6.04 -0.47
N HIS A 122 15.91 6.38 -0.46
CA HIS A 122 15.41 7.72 -0.74
C HIS A 122 15.47 8.66 0.48
N GLY A 123 15.87 8.15 1.65
CA GLY A 123 15.95 8.90 2.91
C GLY A 123 14.57 9.22 3.50
N ILE A 124 14.56 9.85 4.68
CA ILE A 124 13.32 10.21 5.38
C ILE A 124 12.50 11.17 4.51
N ALA A 125 11.22 10.84 4.30
CA ALA A 125 10.30 11.60 3.46
C ALA A 125 10.91 11.97 2.09
N ALA A 126 11.60 11.00 1.46
CA ALA A 126 12.22 11.14 0.14
C ALA A 126 13.30 12.24 0.04
N ALA A 127 13.93 12.65 1.15
CA ALA A 127 14.88 13.76 1.21
C ALA A 127 16.13 13.60 0.31
N LYS A 128 16.49 12.37 -0.06
CA LYS A 128 17.65 12.08 -0.95
C LYS A 128 17.27 11.94 -2.43
N THR A 129 16.00 12.17 -2.79
CA THR A 129 15.57 12.16 -4.19
C THR A 129 15.87 13.50 -4.88
N PRO A 130 16.01 13.56 -6.23
CA PRO A 130 16.27 14.81 -6.93
C PRO A 130 15.17 15.87 -6.75
N PHE A 131 13.92 15.45 -6.52
CA PHE A 131 12.75 16.34 -6.39
C PHE A 131 11.88 15.96 -5.18
N PRO A 132 12.34 16.20 -3.94
CA PRO A 132 11.70 15.67 -2.73
C PRO A 132 10.27 16.19 -2.52
N GLY A 133 10.01 17.47 -2.80
CA GLY A 133 8.68 18.06 -2.69
C GLY A 133 7.66 17.40 -3.61
N ARG A 134 8.05 17.12 -4.87
CA ARG A 134 7.21 16.39 -5.83
C ARG A 134 6.90 14.98 -5.35
N ILE A 135 7.89 14.24 -4.87
CA ILE A 135 7.69 12.87 -4.36
C ILE A 135 6.76 12.86 -3.15
N ARG A 136 6.88 13.83 -2.23
CA ARG A 136 5.98 13.96 -1.07
C ARG A 136 4.53 14.20 -1.49
N ILE A 137 4.28 15.11 -2.44
CA ILE A 137 2.94 15.38 -2.96
C ILE A 137 2.37 14.13 -3.64
N MET A 138 3.15 13.46 -4.48
CA MET A 138 2.72 12.23 -5.15
C MET A 138 2.44 11.10 -4.14
N THR A 139 3.23 11.04 -3.06
CA THR A 139 2.98 10.10 -1.95
C THR A 139 1.64 10.41 -1.28
N LEU A 140 1.36 11.67 -0.94
CA LEU A 140 0.08 12.07 -0.35
C LEU A 140 -1.10 11.76 -1.27
N MET A 141 -0.99 12.05 -2.57
CA MET A 141 -2.03 11.75 -3.55
C MET A 141 -2.29 10.24 -3.65
N ALA A 142 -1.24 9.43 -3.73
CA ALA A 142 -1.38 7.98 -3.80
C ALA A 142 -2.05 7.40 -2.53
N HIS A 143 -1.69 7.90 -1.36
CA HIS A 143 -2.29 7.46 -0.09
C HIS A 143 -3.70 8.02 0.17
N PHE A 144 -4.04 9.16 -0.44
CA PHE A 144 -5.43 9.61 -0.52
C PHE A 144 -6.26 8.64 -1.36
N VAL A 145 -5.76 8.24 -2.54
CA VAL A 145 -6.42 7.22 -3.38
C VAL A 145 -6.51 5.88 -2.65
N PHE A 146 -5.50 5.51 -1.88
CA PHE A 146 -5.54 4.34 -1.00
C PHE A 146 -6.69 4.42 0.01
N GLY A 147 -6.89 5.58 0.63
CA GLY A 147 -8.03 5.85 1.52
C GLY A 147 -9.38 5.76 0.80
N CYS A 148 -9.49 6.27 -0.43
CA CYS A 148 -10.67 6.06 -1.26
C CYS A 148 -10.91 4.56 -1.52
N GLY A 149 -9.83 3.81 -1.70
CA GLY A 149 -9.85 2.37 -1.87
C GLY A 149 -10.33 1.63 -0.62
N PHE A 150 -9.93 2.06 0.59
CA PHE A 150 -10.49 1.54 1.84
C PHE A 150 -12.00 1.81 1.94
N PHE A 151 -12.45 2.99 1.55
CA PHE A 151 -13.87 3.33 1.58
C PHE A 151 -14.67 2.48 0.59
N LEU A 152 -14.23 2.41 -0.67
CA LEU A 152 -14.84 1.57 -1.69
C LEU A 152 -14.83 0.09 -1.29
N GLY A 153 -13.71 -0.38 -0.76
CA GLY A 153 -13.55 -1.73 -0.26
C GLY A 153 -14.51 -2.04 0.90
N ALA A 154 -14.74 -1.10 1.80
CA ALA A 154 -15.70 -1.24 2.89
C ALA A 154 -17.15 -1.30 2.38
N ILE A 155 -17.49 -0.49 1.38
CA ILE A 155 -18.80 -0.59 0.71
C ILE A 155 -18.94 -1.99 0.11
N VAL A 156 -17.99 -2.42 -0.73
CA VAL A 156 -18.03 -3.74 -1.39
C VAL A 156 -18.12 -4.87 -0.36
N ALA A 157 -17.35 -4.80 0.71
CA ALA A 157 -17.35 -5.79 1.78
C ALA A 157 -18.68 -5.81 2.57
N ALA A 158 -19.36 -4.66 2.70
CA ALA A 158 -20.68 -4.60 3.32
C ALA A 158 -21.73 -5.39 2.53
N TRP A 159 -21.62 -5.43 1.20
CA TRP A 159 -22.48 -6.23 0.33
C TRP A 159 -22.10 -7.71 0.30
N LEU A 160 -20.79 -8.01 0.20
CA LEU A 160 -20.31 -9.38 -0.03
C LEU A 160 -20.19 -10.22 1.25
N VAL A 161 -19.97 -9.58 2.39
CA VAL A 161 -19.72 -10.26 3.68
C VAL A 161 -20.61 -9.63 4.76
N PRO A 162 -21.91 -9.97 4.82
CA PRO A 162 -22.79 -9.48 5.88
C PRO A 162 -22.23 -9.85 7.26
N LEU A 163 -22.32 -8.94 8.23
CA LEU A 163 -21.93 -9.24 9.61
C LEU A 163 -23.07 -10.05 10.25
N ALA A 164 -22.74 -11.20 10.82
CA ALA A 164 -23.68 -12.06 11.54
C ALA A 164 -23.92 -11.55 12.96
#